data_AF-A0A817MWW8-F1
#
_entry.id   AF-A0A817MWW8-F1
#
_cell.length_a   1.000
_cell.length_b   1.000
_cell.length_c   1.000
_cell.angle_alpha   90.00
_cell.angle_beta   90.00
_cell.angle_gamma   90.00
#
_symmetry.space_group_name_H-M   'P 1'
#
loop_
_entity.id
_entity.type
_entity.pdbx_description
1 polymer ?
#
loop_
_entity_poly.entity_id
_entity_poly.type
_entity_poly.pdbx_seq_one_letter_code
_entity_poly.pdbx_strand_id
1 'polypeptide(L)'
;MPKVSKRKSQLHAARACRVSNVKVSDSSESSEVEYRMDIDDEELRFKDKILLTDIGDLAEMRKSKSDTQYLSTLLYISLRFFNIKWEDVDDYLKNIGFMTAKTSHKWATVFIEGDYEEFSSDLRGGKHTDSFYDAFPEIEADAKALIIQTCSQKSGEFKTLDLAQFIDEKYYELTGIKKRSGDDLIRSERSCRLDVRR
;
A
#
# COMPACT_ATOMS: atom_id res chain seq x y z
N MET A 1 -45.50 18.84 -10.11
CA MET A 1 -44.45 17.83 -10.43
C MET A 1 -43.28 18.58 -11.05
N PRO A 2 -42.03 18.41 -10.59
CA PRO A 2 -41.31 17.13 -10.60
C PRO A 2 -40.67 16.74 -9.24
N LYS A 3 -40.16 15.52 -9.22
CA LYS A 3 -39.84 14.67 -8.07
C LYS A 3 -38.42 14.94 -7.54
N VAL A 4 -38.29 15.29 -6.27
CA VAL A 4 -36.98 15.31 -5.57
C VAL A 4 -36.73 13.92 -4.99
N SER A 5 -35.84 13.19 -5.65
CA SER A 5 -35.36 11.87 -5.25
C SER A 5 -34.51 11.98 -3.98
N LYS A 6 -35.04 11.49 -2.85
CA LYS A 6 -34.25 11.22 -1.63
C LYS A 6 -33.51 9.90 -1.82
N ARG A 7 -32.19 9.94 -2.04
CA ARG A 7 -31.31 8.79 -1.78
C ARG A 7 -30.75 8.90 -0.37
N LYS A 8 -31.31 8.10 0.54
CA LYS A 8 -30.66 7.69 1.78
C LYS A 8 -29.63 6.62 1.42
N SER A 9 -28.37 6.82 1.78
CA SER A 9 -27.40 5.74 1.90
C SER A 9 -27.05 5.60 3.38
N GLN A 10 -27.49 4.49 3.96
CA GLN A 10 -27.04 4.00 5.25
C GLN A 10 -25.67 3.32 5.04
N LEU A 11 -24.66 3.72 5.82
CA LEU A 11 -23.48 2.90 6.04
C LEU A 11 -23.45 2.51 7.51
N HIS A 12 -23.76 1.23 7.74
CA HIS A 12 -23.57 0.53 8.98
C HIS A 12 -22.12 0.03 9.09
N ALA A 13 -21.59 0.16 10.31
CA ALA A 13 -20.68 -0.77 11.00
C ALA A 13 -19.27 -1.02 10.46
N ALA A 14 -18.26 -0.74 11.30
CA ALA A 14 -17.42 -1.75 11.99
C ALA A 14 -16.27 -1.04 12.71
N ARG A 15 -16.30 -1.03 14.05
CA ARG A 15 -15.55 -1.93 14.95
C ARG A 15 -14.05 -1.60 15.03
N ALA A 16 -13.71 -0.90 16.11
CA ALA A 16 -12.36 -0.59 16.52
C ALA A 16 -11.67 -1.83 17.11
N CYS A 17 -10.49 -2.17 16.60
CA CYS A 17 -9.52 -2.98 17.32
C CYS A 17 -8.52 -2.04 18.00
N ARG A 18 -8.61 -1.96 19.33
CA ARG A 18 -7.58 -1.37 20.21
C ARG A 18 -6.33 -2.23 20.15
N VAL A 19 -5.19 -1.62 19.85
CA VAL A 19 -3.87 -2.22 20.14
C VAL A 19 -3.28 -1.43 21.30
N SER A 20 -3.12 -2.12 22.42
CA SER A 20 -2.49 -1.64 23.64
C SER A 20 -0.97 -1.61 23.48
N ASN A 21 -0.36 -0.48 23.83
CA ASN A 21 1.08 -0.33 23.99
C ASN A 21 1.58 -1.23 25.12
N VAL A 22 2.50 -2.14 24.80
CA VAL A 22 3.30 -2.87 25.80
C VAL A 22 4.68 -2.23 25.85
N LYS A 23 4.98 -1.60 26.99
CA LYS A 23 6.34 -1.22 27.39
C LYS A 23 7.13 -2.50 27.66
N VAL A 24 8.23 -2.69 26.95
CA VAL A 24 9.23 -3.72 27.25
C VAL A 24 10.30 -3.07 28.11
N SER A 25 10.47 -3.59 29.32
CA SER A 25 11.60 -3.30 30.20
C SER A 25 12.48 -4.55 30.25
N ASP A 26 13.79 -4.34 30.18
CA ASP A 26 14.85 -5.34 30.27
C ASP A 26 14.74 -6.29 31.45
N SER A 27 15.15 -7.54 31.21
CA SER A 27 16.21 -8.26 31.96
C SER A 27 15.95 -9.75 31.93
N SER A 28 16.89 -10.55 31.44
CA SER A 28 17.33 -11.81 32.08
C SER A 28 18.28 -12.56 31.16
N GLU A 29 19.47 -12.82 31.68
CA GLU A 29 20.45 -13.78 31.18
C GLU A 29 19.78 -15.11 30.85
N SER A 30 19.84 -15.53 29.59
CA SER A 30 19.33 -16.82 29.14
C SER A 30 20.51 -17.71 28.79
N SER A 31 20.68 -18.76 29.58
CA SER A 31 21.60 -19.87 29.33
C SER A 31 21.39 -20.44 27.92
N GLU A 32 22.46 -20.53 27.15
CA GLU A 32 22.52 -21.23 25.87
C GLU A 32 22.27 -22.72 26.08
N VAL A 33 21.00 -23.13 26.00
CA VAL A 33 20.65 -24.53 25.79
C VAL A 33 20.74 -24.78 24.29
N GLU A 34 21.84 -25.40 23.87
CA GLU A 34 22.07 -25.88 22.51
C GLU A 34 21.05 -27.00 22.23
N TYR A 35 19.86 -26.63 21.77
CA TYR A 35 18.88 -27.58 21.23
C TYR A 35 19.43 -28.11 19.90
N ARG A 36 20.15 -29.23 19.96
CA ARG A 36 20.33 -30.08 18.79
C ARG A 36 18.99 -30.73 18.48
N MET A 37 18.21 -30.07 17.63
CA MET A 37 17.10 -30.73 16.97
C MET A 37 17.72 -31.70 15.98
N ASP A 38 17.72 -32.98 16.33
CA ASP A 38 17.89 -34.07 15.38
C ASP A 38 16.68 -34.03 14.45
N ILE A 39 16.75 -33.15 13.46
CA ILE A 39 15.81 -33.14 12.35
C ILE A 39 16.26 -34.31 11.50
N ASP A 40 15.52 -35.41 11.59
CA ASP A 40 15.60 -36.48 10.60
C ASP A 40 15.50 -35.82 9.23
N ASP A 41 16.61 -35.85 8.50
CA ASP A 41 16.84 -35.20 7.21
C ASP A 41 16.09 -35.96 6.09
N GLU A 42 14.86 -36.40 6.38
CA GLU A 42 13.89 -36.65 5.35
C GLU A 42 13.58 -35.29 4.72
N GLU A 43 14.21 -35.07 3.57
CA GLU A 43 14.01 -33.95 2.66
C GLU A 43 12.54 -33.95 2.17
N LEU A 44 11.60 -33.65 3.08
CA LEU A 44 10.21 -33.37 2.75
C LEU A 44 10.25 -32.27 1.71
N ARG A 45 9.67 -32.56 0.53
CA ARG A 45 9.71 -31.65 -0.60
C ARG A 45 9.14 -30.31 -0.13
N PHE A 46 9.68 -29.21 -0.61
CA PHE A 46 9.22 -27.87 -0.25
C PHE A 46 7.68 -27.69 -0.39
N LYS A 47 7.06 -28.42 -1.32
CA LYS A 47 5.60 -28.51 -1.52
C LYS A 47 4.83 -29.00 -0.27
N ASP A 48 5.50 -29.73 0.62
CA ASP A 48 4.95 -30.32 1.84
C ASP A 48 5.32 -29.52 3.10
N LYS A 49 6.44 -28.76 3.09
CA LYS A 49 6.94 -27.97 4.24
C LYS A 49 6.35 -26.56 4.34
N ILE A 50 6.03 -25.94 3.20
CA ILE A 50 5.32 -24.67 3.17
C ILE A 50 3.91 -24.96 2.68
N LEU A 51 2.93 -24.66 3.53
CA LEU A 51 1.53 -24.64 3.15
C LEU A 51 1.34 -23.50 2.15
N LEU A 52 1.68 -23.78 0.89
CA LEU A 52 1.43 -22.88 -0.24
C LEU A 52 -0.05 -22.49 -0.28
N THR A 53 -0.94 -23.36 0.18
CA THR A 53 -2.33 -23.05 0.48
C THR A 53 -2.49 -21.92 1.49
N ASP A 54 -1.82 -21.97 2.64
CA ASP A 54 -1.91 -20.93 3.67
C ASP A 54 -1.32 -19.59 3.19
N ILE A 55 -0.24 -19.63 2.40
CA ILE A 55 0.32 -18.44 1.77
C ILE A 55 -0.66 -17.88 0.74
N GLY A 56 -1.30 -18.75 -0.05
CA GLY A 56 -2.35 -18.38 -0.99
C GLY A 56 -3.54 -17.72 -0.29
N ASP A 57 -4.02 -18.29 0.81
CA ASP A 57 -5.12 -17.77 1.62
C ASP A 57 -4.73 -16.42 2.27
N LEU A 58 -3.51 -16.30 2.80
CA LEU A 58 -2.99 -15.06 3.35
C LEU A 58 -2.88 -13.96 2.28
N ALA A 59 -2.42 -14.34 1.08
CA ALA A 59 -2.33 -13.45 -0.07
C ALA A 59 -3.73 -12.99 -0.52
N GLU A 60 -4.70 -13.90 -0.60
CA GLU A 60 -6.09 -13.62 -0.92
C GLU A 60 -6.72 -12.66 0.10
N MET A 61 -6.49 -12.88 1.40
CA MET A 61 -6.95 -11.98 2.47
C MET A 61 -6.34 -10.57 2.35
N ARG A 62 -5.15 -10.44 1.77
CA ARG A 62 -4.44 -9.16 1.60
C ARG A 62 -4.70 -8.47 0.26
N LYS A 63 -5.21 -9.17 -0.77
CA LYS A 63 -5.57 -8.58 -2.07
C LYS A 63 -6.47 -7.36 -1.96
N SER A 64 -7.38 -7.34 -0.99
CA SER A 64 -8.30 -6.21 -0.79
C SER A 64 -7.65 -4.93 -0.25
N LYS A 65 -6.43 -5.01 0.30
CA LYS A 65 -5.73 -3.92 1.00
C LYS A 65 -4.38 -3.58 0.41
N SER A 66 -3.90 -4.35 -0.56
CA SER A 66 -2.56 -4.23 -1.09
C SER A 66 -2.59 -4.43 -2.60
N ASP A 67 -1.72 -3.71 -3.28
CA ASP A 67 -1.56 -3.83 -4.72
C ASP A 67 -1.16 -5.28 -5.07
N THR A 68 -1.87 -5.87 -6.04
CA THR A 68 -1.57 -7.20 -6.56
C THR A 68 -0.16 -7.24 -7.16
N GLN A 69 0.31 -6.13 -7.73
CA GLN A 69 1.68 -6.01 -8.21
C GLN A 69 2.70 -6.16 -7.08
N TYR A 70 2.47 -5.49 -5.95
CA TYR A 70 3.35 -5.57 -4.78
C TYR A 70 3.37 -6.99 -4.18
N LEU A 71 2.20 -7.55 -3.91
CA LEU A 71 2.09 -8.88 -3.32
C LEU A 71 2.66 -9.97 -4.24
N SER A 72 2.38 -9.91 -5.54
CA SER A 72 2.93 -10.88 -6.50
C SER A 72 4.44 -10.78 -6.65
N THR A 73 4.99 -9.57 -6.61
CA THR A 73 6.44 -9.36 -6.66
C THR A 73 7.13 -9.93 -5.42
N LEU A 74 6.63 -9.62 -4.23
CA LEU A 74 7.19 -10.17 -2.99
C LEU A 74 7.13 -11.69 -2.95
N LEU A 75 5.96 -12.25 -3.29
CA LEU A 75 5.77 -13.69 -3.29
C LEU A 75 6.70 -14.37 -4.31
N TYR A 76 6.83 -13.81 -5.51
CA TYR A 76 7.80 -14.26 -6.50
C TYR A 76 9.23 -14.26 -5.94
N ILE A 77 9.69 -13.15 -5.35
CA ILE A 77 11.05 -13.06 -4.76
C ILE A 77 11.26 -14.14 -3.70
N SER A 78 10.29 -14.34 -2.80
CA SER A 78 10.37 -15.38 -1.76
C SER A 78 10.45 -16.78 -2.35
N LEU A 79 9.59 -17.13 -3.32
CA LEU A 79 9.59 -18.45 -3.96
C LEU A 79 10.90 -18.71 -4.72
N ARG A 80 11.46 -17.69 -5.36
CA ARG A 80 12.77 -17.77 -6.04
C ARG A 80 13.93 -17.88 -5.05
N PHE A 81 13.85 -17.23 -3.90
CA PHE A 81 14.83 -17.36 -2.82
C PHE A 81 14.92 -18.80 -2.30
N PHE A 82 13.78 -19.51 -2.22
CA PHE A 82 13.74 -20.94 -1.89
C PHE A 82 14.09 -21.89 -3.06
N ASN A 83 14.65 -21.35 -4.15
CA ASN A 83 15.09 -22.11 -5.33
C ASN A 83 13.99 -22.95 -5.99
N ILE A 84 12.72 -22.55 -5.88
CA ILE A 84 11.61 -23.21 -6.55
C ILE A 84 11.70 -22.96 -8.06
N LYS A 85 11.49 -23.99 -8.88
CA LYS A 85 11.58 -23.88 -10.34
C LYS A 85 10.65 -22.82 -10.89
N TRP A 86 11.08 -22.14 -11.95
CA TRP A 86 10.31 -21.06 -12.58
C TRP A 86 8.89 -21.49 -12.98
N GLU A 87 8.76 -22.69 -13.55
CA GLU A 87 7.48 -23.28 -13.98
C GLU A 87 6.52 -23.45 -12.79
N ASP A 88 7.00 -24.05 -11.69
CA ASP A 88 6.21 -24.23 -10.46
C ASP A 88 5.77 -22.87 -9.88
N VAL A 89 6.63 -21.85 -9.93
CA VAL A 89 6.30 -20.48 -9.47
C VAL A 89 5.24 -19.84 -10.36
N ASP A 90 5.38 -19.95 -11.68
CA ASP A 90 4.43 -19.38 -12.64
C ASP A 90 3.04 -20.01 -12.50
N ASP A 91 2.99 -21.34 -12.38
CA ASP A 91 1.74 -22.08 -12.18
C ASP A 91 1.10 -21.71 -10.83
N TYR A 92 1.89 -21.65 -9.76
CA TYR A 92 1.38 -21.26 -8.45
C TYR A 92 0.82 -19.83 -8.44
N LEU A 93 1.55 -18.86 -8.99
CA LEU A 93 1.09 -17.47 -9.07
C LEU A 93 -0.19 -17.34 -9.91
N LYS A 94 -0.29 -18.06 -11.04
CA LYS A 94 -1.52 -18.09 -11.85
C LYS A 94 -2.69 -18.70 -11.09
N ASN A 95 -2.46 -19.80 -10.37
CA ASN A 95 -3.50 -20.50 -9.61
C ASN A 95 -4.12 -19.62 -8.52
N ILE A 96 -3.33 -18.76 -7.89
CA ILE A 96 -3.82 -17.78 -6.90
C ILE A 96 -4.29 -16.47 -7.54
N GLY A 97 -4.35 -16.36 -8.87
CA GLY A 97 -4.80 -15.15 -9.57
C GLY A 97 -3.85 -13.94 -9.46
N PHE A 98 -2.55 -14.20 -9.27
CA PHE A 98 -1.50 -13.19 -9.29
C PHE A 98 -0.91 -13.01 -10.70
N MET A 99 0.04 -12.09 -10.83
CA MET A 99 0.76 -11.88 -12.09
C MET A 99 1.60 -13.10 -12.45
N THR A 100 1.85 -13.31 -13.75
CA THR A 100 2.77 -14.37 -14.21
C THR A 100 4.16 -14.17 -13.64
N ALA A 101 4.93 -15.25 -13.49
CA ALA A 101 6.31 -15.19 -13.03
C ALA A 101 7.16 -14.26 -13.89
N LYS A 102 6.90 -14.18 -15.20
CA LYS A 102 7.58 -13.24 -16.11
C LYS A 102 7.34 -11.79 -15.70
N THR A 103 6.10 -11.43 -15.41
CA THR A 103 5.75 -10.07 -15.02
C THR A 103 6.23 -9.74 -13.61
N SER A 104 6.05 -10.65 -12.66
CA SER A 104 6.58 -10.50 -11.30
C SER A 104 8.10 -10.42 -11.28
N HIS A 105 8.80 -11.11 -12.18
CA HIS A 105 10.25 -10.98 -12.32
C HIS A 105 10.67 -9.60 -12.82
N LYS A 106 10.00 -9.05 -13.84
CA LYS A 106 10.25 -7.67 -14.29
C LYS A 106 10.14 -6.71 -13.11
N TRP A 107 9.03 -6.80 -12.37
CA TRP A 107 8.78 -5.91 -11.23
C TRP A 107 9.73 -6.16 -10.06
N ALA A 108 10.19 -7.39 -9.85
CA ALA A 108 11.21 -7.69 -8.86
C ALA A 108 12.53 -7.01 -9.19
N THR A 109 12.93 -6.97 -10.47
CA THR A 109 14.13 -6.23 -10.90
C THR A 109 14.01 -4.74 -10.59
N VAL A 110 12.91 -4.10 -11.00
CA VAL A 110 12.61 -2.69 -10.71
C VAL A 110 12.61 -2.42 -9.20
N PHE A 111 11.99 -3.32 -8.42
CA PHE A 111 11.95 -3.22 -6.95
C PHE A 111 13.34 -3.30 -6.31
N ILE A 112 14.18 -4.22 -6.78
CA ILE A 112 15.56 -4.41 -6.28
C ILE A 112 16.46 -3.22 -6.68
N GLU A 113 16.25 -2.68 -7.88
CA GLU A 113 16.95 -1.48 -8.37
C GLU A 113 16.51 -0.21 -7.62
N GLY A 114 15.40 -0.28 -6.88
CA GLY A 114 14.89 0.83 -6.07
C GLY A 114 14.13 1.90 -6.87
N ASP A 115 13.73 1.59 -8.11
CA ASP A 115 12.88 2.49 -8.91
C ASP A 115 11.42 2.35 -8.50
N TYR A 116 11.09 2.94 -7.35
CA TYR A 116 9.73 2.91 -6.80
C TYR A 116 8.73 3.72 -7.62
N GLU A 117 9.19 4.64 -8.48
CA GLU A 117 8.30 5.41 -9.36
C GLU A 117 7.80 4.54 -10.49
N GLU A 118 8.68 3.81 -11.18
CA GLU A 118 8.26 2.82 -12.16
C GLU A 118 7.44 1.72 -11.48
N PHE A 119 7.90 1.22 -10.33
CA PHE A 119 7.20 0.17 -9.59
C PHE A 119 5.79 0.56 -9.10
N SER A 120 5.53 1.84 -8.85
CA SER A 120 4.19 2.31 -8.47
C SER A 120 3.33 2.74 -9.65
N SER A 121 3.91 2.78 -10.86
CA SER A 121 3.17 3.03 -12.08
C SER A 121 2.50 1.74 -12.56
N ASP A 122 1.18 1.62 -12.33
CA ASP A 122 0.42 0.56 -12.99
C ASP A 122 0.38 0.94 -14.48
N LEU A 123 1.15 0.21 -15.29
CA LEU A 123 1.29 0.44 -16.73
C LEU A 123 -0.04 0.29 -17.51
N ARG A 124 -1.14 -0.02 -16.81
CA ARG A 124 -2.49 0.12 -17.31
C ARG A 124 -2.87 1.60 -17.26
N GLY A 125 -2.70 2.29 -18.39
CA GLY A 125 -3.21 3.64 -18.64
C GLY A 125 -4.74 3.80 -18.58
N GLY A 126 -5.43 3.00 -17.76
CA GLY A 126 -6.77 3.31 -17.28
C GLY A 126 -6.65 4.33 -16.16
N LYS A 127 -7.59 5.27 -16.12
CA LYS A 127 -7.76 6.22 -15.01
C LYS A 127 -7.79 5.40 -13.71
N HIS A 128 -6.68 5.39 -12.97
CA HIS A 128 -6.63 4.83 -11.64
C HIS A 128 -7.85 5.36 -10.88
N THR A 129 -8.58 4.46 -10.23
CA THR A 129 -9.63 4.73 -9.22
C THR A 129 -9.81 6.22 -8.94
N ASP A 130 -10.97 6.80 -9.28
CA ASP A 130 -11.28 8.24 -9.19
C ASP A 130 -10.29 8.96 -8.29
N SER A 131 -9.30 9.61 -8.90
CA SER A 131 -8.24 10.26 -8.16
C SER A 131 -8.89 11.20 -7.15
N PHE A 132 -8.24 11.47 -6.02
CA PHE A 132 -8.80 12.40 -5.04
C PHE A 132 -9.27 13.71 -5.69
N TYR A 133 -8.56 14.19 -6.71
CA TYR A 133 -8.92 15.38 -7.46
C TYR A 133 -10.07 15.18 -8.47
N ASP A 134 -10.34 13.95 -8.92
CA ASP A 134 -11.57 13.66 -9.66
C ASP A 134 -12.82 13.83 -8.79
N ALA A 135 -12.72 13.52 -7.49
CA ALA A 135 -13.80 13.73 -6.53
C ALA A 135 -13.85 15.17 -5.99
N PHE A 136 -12.72 15.88 -5.99
CA PHE A 136 -12.57 17.24 -5.47
C PHE A 136 -11.75 18.14 -6.41
N PRO A 137 -12.28 18.44 -7.61
CA PRO A 137 -11.56 19.22 -8.62
C PRO A 137 -11.28 20.67 -8.17
N GLU A 138 -12.11 21.22 -7.28
CA GLU A 138 -11.90 22.55 -6.71
C GLU A 138 -10.62 22.60 -5.86
N ILE A 139 -10.35 21.53 -5.09
CA ILE A 139 -9.13 21.43 -4.30
C ILE A 139 -7.91 21.36 -5.22
N GLU A 140 -8.00 20.68 -6.36
CA GLU A 140 -6.90 20.61 -7.34
C GLU A 140 -6.55 21.99 -7.91
N ALA A 141 -7.57 22.75 -8.32
CA ALA A 141 -7.40 24.07 -8.89
C ALA A 141 -6.75 25.03 -7.89
N ASP A 142 -7.24 25.02 -6.65
CA ASP A 142 -6.70 25.87 -5.59
C ASP A 142 -5.29 25.45 -5.17
N ALA A 143 -5.02 24.14 -5.07
CA ALA A 143 -3.69 23.61 -4.77
C ALA A 143 -2.66 24.03 -5.84
N LYS A 144 -3.02 23.95 -7.13
CA LYS A 144 -2.19 24.42 -8.23
C LYS A 144 -1.92 25.93 -8.13
N ALA A 145 -2.94 26.72 -7.82
CA ALA A 145 -2.79 28.15 -7.62
C ALA A 145 -1.83 28.46 -6.45
N LEU A 146 -1.95 27.75 -5.32
CA LEU A 146 -1.07 27.88 -4.16
C LEU A 146 0.39 27.59 -4.52
N ILE A 147 0.65 26.50 -5.27
CA ILE A 147 2.01 26.13 -5.71
C ILE A 147 2.58 27.24 -6.59
N ILE A 148 1.83 27.68 -7.62
CA ILE A 148 2.27 28.73 -8.54
C ILE A 148 2.57 30.03 -7.77
N GLN A 149 1.70 30.41 -6.84
CA GLN A 149 1.86 31.61 -6.03
C GLN A 149 3.10 31.52 -5.14
N THR A 150 3.32 30.40 -4.47
CA THR A 150 4.47 30.19 -3.58
C THR A 150 5.78 30.18 -4.36
N CYS A 151 5.82 29.48 -5.50
CA CYS A 151 6.99 29.45 -6.39
C CYS A 151 7.28 30.80 -7.05
N SER A 152 6.28 31.69 -7.16
CA SER A 152 6.47 33.05 -7.69
C SER A 152 7.09 34.02 -6.67
N GLN A 153 7.21 33.62 -5.40
CA GLN A 153 7.86 34.44 -4.38
C GLN A 153 9.39 34.43 -4.54
N LYS A 154 10.05 35.49 -4.07
CA LYS A 154 11.50 35.66 -4.21
C LYS A 154 12.33 34.54 -3.57
N SER A 155 11.82 33.89 -2.53
CA SER A 155 12.48 32.75 -1.87
C SER A 155 12.27 31.43 -2.62
N GLY A 156 11.15 31.25 -3.34
CA GLY A 156 10.83 30.02 -4.07
C GLY A 156 10.77 28.74 -3.23
N GLU A 157 10.82 28.84 -1.90
CA GLU A 157 10.81 27.70 -1.01
C GLU A 157 9.38 27.17 -0.87
N PHE A 158 9.12 26.02 -1.48
CA PHE A 158 7.85 25.31 -1.37
C PHE A 158 8.06 24.00 -0.62
N LYS A 159 7.36 23.80 0.50
CA LYS A 159 7.37 22.52 1.22
C LYS A 159 6.12 21.73 0.87
N THR A 160 6.32 20.45 0.59
CA THR A 160 5.23 19.53 0.29
C THR A 160 4.25 19.39 1.48
N LEU A 161 4.75 19.55 2.71
CA LEU A 161 3.91 19.56 3.91
C LEU A 161 2.88 20.69 3.90
N ASP A 162 3.25 21.88 3.40
CA ASP A 162 2.35 23.04 3.33
C ASP A 162 1.16 22.74 2.38
N LEU A 163 1.44 22.06 1.27
CA LEU A 163 0.41 21.58 0.35
C LEU A 163 -0.48 20.50 0.98
N ALA A 164 0.11 19.56 1.72
CA ALA A 164 -0.66 18.52 2.39
C ALA A 164 -1.61 19.09 3.45
N GLN A 165 -1.15 20.10 4.21
CA GLN A 165 -1.98 20.84 5.17
C GLN A 165 -3.08 21.63 4.47
N PHE A 166 -2.76 22.33 3.37
CA PHE A 166 -3.73 23.06 2.58
C PHE A 166 -4.86 22.16 2.07
N ILE A 167 -4.51 21.00 1.50
CA ILE A 167 -5.50 20.02 1.00
C ILE A 167 -6.38 19.51 2.14
N ASP A 168 -5.78 19.23 3.30
CA ASP A 168 -6.51 18.77 4.49
C ASP A 168 -7.55 19.80 4.94
N GLU A 169 -7.15 21.06 5.07
CA GLU A 169 -8.05 22.16 5.44
C GLU A 169 -9.19 22.32 4.43
N LYS A 170 -8.88 22.35 3.13
CA LYS A 170 -9.88 22.47 2.07
C LYS A 170 -10.86 21.30 2.02
N TYR A 171 -10.38 20.09 2.26
CA TYR A 171 -11.25 18.91 2.31
C TYR A 171 -12.29 19.02 3.42
N TYR A 172 -11.88 19.41 4.64
CA TYR A 172 -12.82 19.56 5.76
C TYR A 172 -13.73 20.78 5.59
N GLU A 173 -13.25 21.86 4.96
CA GLU A 173 -14.07 23.01 4.58
C GLU A 173 -15.20 22.60 3.62
N LEU A 174 -14.87 21.87 2.55
CA LEU A 174 -15.83 21.48 1.52
C LEU A 174 -16.81 20.39 1.98
N THR A 175 -16.34 19.42 2.76
CA THR A 175 -17.19 18.29 3.21
C THR A 175 -18.01 18.61 4.47
N GLY A 176 -17.63 19.64 5.22
CA GLY A 176 -18.23 19.98 6.52
C GLY A 176 -18.00 18.92 7.61
N ILE A 177 -17.13 17.95 7.36
CA ILE A 177 -16.76 16.92 8.33
C ILE A 177 -15.88 17.56 9.40
N LYS A 178 -16.18 17.28 10.68
CA LYS A 178 -15.30 17.73 11.77
C LYS A 178 -14.09 16.81 11.84
N LYS A 179 -12.90 17.39 11.67
CA LYS A 179 -11.63 16.70 11.92
C LYS A 179 -11.64 16.12 13.33
N ARG A 180 -11.47 14.79 13.43
CA ARG A 180 -11.27 14.14 14.73
C ARG A 180 -9.86 14.48 15.19
N SER A 181 -9.69 14.82 16.47
CA SER A 181 -8.39 15.19 17.03
C SER A 181 -7.35 14.08 16.77
N GLY A 182 -6.42 14.36 15.87
CA GLY A 182 -5.35 13.49 15.42
C GLY A 182 -4.58 14.21 14.32
N ASP A 183 -3.26 14.02 14.26
CA ASP A 183 -2.37 14.62 13.25
C ASP A 183 -2.52 13.96 11.85
N ASP A 184 -3.59 13.20 11.63
CA ASP A 184 -3.82 12.48 10.40
C ASP A 184 -4.27 13.45 9.30
N LEU A 185 -3.42 13.59 8.29
CA LEU A 185 -3.73 14.32 7.06
C LEU A 185 -4.56 13.44 6.12
N ILE A 186 -5.59 14.01 5.49
CA ILE A 186 -6.40 13.33 4.46
C ILE A 186 -5.53 12.86 3.28
N ARG A 187 -4.48 13.62 2.97
CA ARG A 187 -3.42 13.22 2.05
C ARG A 187 -2.06 13.33 2.71
N SER A 188 -1.28 12.26 2.65
CA SER A 188 0.08 12.27 3.20
C SER A 188 0.99 13.22 2.43
N GLU A 189 2.02 13.75 3.11
CA GLU A 189 3.07 14.55 2.46
C GLU A 189 3.72 13.79 1.29
N ARG A 190 3.95 12.48 1.45
CA ARG A 190 4.53 11.64 0.38
C ARG A 190 3.63 11.60 -0.85
N SER A 191 2.31 11.49 -0.67
CA SER A 191 1.34 11.51 -1.76
C SER A 191 1.33 12.86 -2.47
N CYS A 192 1.42 13.97 -1.73
CA CYS A 192 1.46 15.31 -2.31
C CYS A 192 2.76 15.56 -3.09
N ARG A 193 3.87 14.92 -2.70
CA ARG A 193 5.15 15.01 -3.42
C ARG A 193 5.05 14.41 -4.83
N LEU A 194 4.27 13.35 -4.98
CA LEU A 194 4.00 12.72 -6.27
C LEU A 194 3.12 13.60 -7.16
N ASP A 195 2.14 14.30 -6.56
CA ASP A 195 1.27 15.21 -7.30
C ASP A 195 2.05 16.40 -7.91
N VAL A 196 3.03 16.95 -7.19
CA VAL A 196 3.86 18.08 -7.66
C VAL A 196 4.79 17.69 -8.82
N ARG A 197 5.11 16.39 -8.96
CA ARG A 197 6.00 15.88 -10.02
C ARG A 197 5.29 15.62 -11.35
N ARG A 198 3.96 15.54 -11.36
CA ARG A 198 3.14 15.33 -12.56
C ARG A 198 2.80 16.66 -13.22
#